data_AF-A0A2G2PEL3-F1
#
_entry.id   AF-A0A2G2PEL3-F1
#
_cell.length_a   1.000
_cell.length_b   1.000
_cell.length_c   1.000
_cell.angle_alpha   90.00
_cell.angle_beta   90.00
_cell.angle_gamma   90.00
#
_symmetry.space_group_name_H-M   'P 1'
#
loop_
_entity.id
_entity.type
_entity.pdbx_description
1 polymer ?
#
loop_
_entity_poly.entity_id
_entity_poly.type
_entity_poly.pdbx_seq_one_letter_code
_entity_poly.pdbx_strand_id
1 'polypeptide(L)'
;MENTEMTTISIYNRVLLALLVLTFLTISQPFLLALSPKFTIVTQLIISVFKSLLIVMFYMHLSSEKVYLKFFVLMALIVLAVFFVILGIDSYYRYGV
;
A
#
# COMPACT_ATOMS: atom_id res chain seq x y z
N MET A 1 -9.26 24.43 -22.34
CA MET A 1 -9.54 24.05 -20.94
C MET A 1 -10.15 22.64 -20.83
N GLU A 2 -10.64 22.05 -21.92
CA GLU A 2 -11.16 20.66 -21.96
C GLU A 2 -10.06 19.57 -21.97
N ASN A 3 -8.93 19.81 -22.67
CA ASN A 3 -7.85 18.82 -22.80
C ASN A 3 -7.11 18.49 -21.49
N THR A 4 -7.07 19.42 -20.53
CA THR A 4 -6.40 19.22 -19.24
C THR A 4 -7.19 18.30 -18.32
N GLU A 5 -8.52 18.36 -18.33
CA GLU A 5 -9.35 17.47 -17.50
C GLU A 5 -9.33 16.03 -18.00
N MET A 6 -9.33 15.84 -19.33
CA MET A 6 -9.17 14.51 -19.92
C MET A 6 -7.84 13.84 -19.54
N THR A 7 -6.75 14.61 -19.43
CA THR A 7 -5.46 14.07 -18.99
C THR A 7 -5.48 13.62 -17.53
N THR A 8 -6.16 14.37 -16.64
CA THR A 8 -6.26 14.01 -15.22
C THR A 8 -7.09 12.73 -15.03
N ILE A 9 -8.24 12.62 -15.68
CA ILE A 9 -9.09 11.41 -15.66
C ILE A 9 -8.31 10.20 -16.21
N SER A 10 -7.51 10.40 -17.26
CA SER A 10 -6.65 9.35 -17.81
C SER A 10 -5.62 8.84 -16.80
N ILE A 11 -5.03 9.72 -15.99
CA ILE A 11 -4.07 9.34 -14.94
C ILE A 11 -4.78 8.52 -13.86
N TYR A 12 -5.95 8.96 -13.37
CA TYR A 12 -6.73 8.21 -12.38
C TYR A 12 -7.07 6.79 -12.86
N ASN A 13 -7.53 6.66 -14.11
CA ASN A 13 -7.85 5.36 -14.69
C ASN A 13 -6.62 4.44 -14.84
N ARG A 14 -5.46 5.00 -15.19
CA ARG A 14 -4.20 4.23 -15.26
C ARG A 14 -3.76 3.74 -13.88
N VAL A 15 -3.87 4.59 -12.85
CA VAL A 15 -3.55 4.21 -11.47
C VAL A 15 -4.55 3.17 -10.95
N LEU A 16 -5.84 3.31 -11.26
CA LEU A 16 -6.87 2.31 -10.95
C LEU A 16 -6.51 0.94 -11.54
N LEU A 17 -6.12 0.92 -12.81
CA LEU A 17 -5.71 -0.30 -13.49
C LEU A 17 -4.46 -0.90 -12.83
N ALA A 18 -3.47 -0.09 -12.48
CA ALA A 18 -2.29 -0.55 -11.74
C ALA A 18 -2.67 -1.17 -10.38
N LEU A 19 -3.60 -0.55 -9.64
CA LEU A 19 -4.11 -1.07 -8.36
C LEU A 19 -4.87 -2.39 -8.52
N LEU A 20 -5.67 -2.53 -9.58
CA LEU A 20 -6.35 -3.78 -9.93
C LEU A 20 -5.34 -4.87 -10.25
N VAL A 21 -4.35 -4.60 -11.09
CA VAL A 21 -3.28 -5.54 -11.43
C VAL A 21 -2.52 -5.99 -10.18
N LEU A 22 -2.11 -5.06 -9.32
CA LEU A 22 -1.45 -5.39 -8.06
C LEU A 22 -2.36 -6.22 -7.14
N THR A 23 -3.68 -6.05 -7.21
CA THR A 23 -4.66 -6.82 -6.43
C THR A 23 -4.80 -8.24 -6.94
N PHE A 24 -4.96 -8.41 -8.25
CA PHE A 24 -4.91 -9.73 -8.87
C PHE A 24 -3.59 -10.43 -8.56
N LEU A 25 -2.46 -9.72 -8.65
CA LEU A 25 -1.15 -10.26 -8.31
C LEU A 25 -1.08 -10.72 -6.84
N THR A 26 -1.66 -9.98 -5.91
CA THR A 26 -1.66 -10.35 -4.48
C THR A 26 -2.45 -11.63 -4.23
N ILE A 27 -3.62 -11.75 -4.88
CA ILE A 27 -4.50 -12.92 -4.75
C ILE A 27 -3.87 -14.12 -5.43
N SER A 28 -3.25 -13.94 -6.60
CA SER A 28 -2.66 -15.02 -7.38
C SER A 28 -1.28 -15.47 -6.84
N GLN A 29 -0.55 -14.59 -6.13
CA GLN A 29 0.78 -14.89 -5.60
C GLN A 29 0.90 -16.24 -4.88
N PRO A 30 0.05 -16.62 -3.90
CA PRO A 30 0.18 -17.92 -3.23
C PRO A 30 -0.05 -19.12 -4.15
N PHE A 31 -0.77 -18.95 -5.26
CA PHE A 31 -1.05 -20.02 -6.23
C PHE A 31 0.05 -20.16 -7.29
N LEU A 32 0.64 -19.04 -7.71
CA LEU A 32 1.67 -18.99 -8.76
C LEU A 32 3.08 -19.24 -8.20
N LEU A 33 3.28 -18.85 -6.95
CA LEU A 33 4.56 -18.90 -6.28
C LEU A 33 4.37 -19.75 -5.01
N ALA A 34 4.65 -21.04 -5.14
CA ALA A 34 4.74 -21.98 -4.02
C ALA A 34 6.01 -21.71 -3.17
N LEU A 35 6.18 -20.46 -2.76
CA LEU A 35 7.26 -20.03 -1.88
C LEU A 35 6.93 -20.42 -0.43
N SER A 36 7.98 -20.59 0.38
CA SER A 36 7.79 -20.85 1.81
C SER A 36 6.89 -19.77 2.44
N PRO A 37 6.12 -20.10 3.51
CA PRO A 37 5.20 -19.15 4.15
C PRO A 37 5.84 -17.80 4.50
N LYS A 38 7.11 -17.81 4.93
CA LYS A 38 7.88 -16.60 5.25
C LYS A 38 8.06 -15.68 4.05
N PHE A 39 8.42 -16.26 2.90
CA PHE A 39 8.59 -15.49 1.67
C PHE A 39 7.26 -14.96 1.13
N THR A 40 6.19 -15.74 1.21
CA THR A 40 4.83 -15.29 0.84
C THR A 40 4.43 -14.05 1.62
N ILE A 41 4.63 -14.05 2.95
CA ILE A 41 4.32 -12.89 3.81
C ILE A 41 5.13 -11.65 3.40
N VAL A 42 6.44 -11.81 3.21
CA VAL A 42 7.32 -10.69 2.81
C VAL A 42 6.91 -10.11 1.46
N THR A 43 6.62 -10.97 0.49
CA THR A 43 6.23 -10.55 -0.87
C THR A 43 4.90 -9.81 -0.85
N GLN A 44 3.92 -10.28 -0.08
CA GLN A 44 2.62 -9.62 0.08
C GLN A 44 2.75 -8.28 0.82
N LEU A 45 3.61 -8.17 1.82
CA LEU A 45 3.88 -6.90 2.51
C LEU A 45 4.47 -5.86 1.56
N ILE A 46 5.44 -6.24 0.73
CA ILE A 46 6.03 -5.35 -0.28
C ILE A 46 4.96 -4.86 -1.26
N ILE A 47 4.13 -5.77 -1.79
CA ILE A 47 3.03 -5.40 -2.71
C ILE A 47 2.04 -4.45 -2.03
N SER A 48 1.72 -4.66 -0.76
CA SER A 48 0.82 -3.80 0.02
C SER A 48 1.36 -2.37 0.19
N VAL A 49 2.67 -2.23 0.44
CA VAL A 49 3.33 -0.92 0.50
C VAL A 49 3.17 -0.16 -0.83
N PHE A 50 3.46 -0.79 -1.97
CA PHE A 50 3.31 -0.15 -3.28
C PHE A 50 1.88 0.30 -3.57
N LYS A 51 0.87 -0.50 -3.21
CA LYS A 51 -0.54 -0.10 -3.35
C LYS A 51 -0.87 1.11 -2.50
N SER A 52 -0.46 1.10 -1.23
CA SER A 52 -0.70 2.22 -0.32
C SER A 52 -0.06 3.51 -0.83
N LEU A 53 1.15 3.42 -1.39
CA LEU A 53 1.88 4.56 -1.95
C LEU A 53 1.17 5.14 -3.19
N LEU A 54 0.69 4.29 -4.11
CA LEU A 54 -0.11 4.73 -5.25
C LEU A 54 -1.39 5.44 -4.81
N ILE A 55 -2.07 4.92 -3.78
CA ILE A 55 -3.28 5.55 -3.25
C ILE A 55 -2.96 6.91 -2.62
N VAL A 56 -1.93 7.00 -1.78
CA VAL A 56 -1.56 8.26 -1.11
C VAL A 56 -1.14 9.33 -2.12
N MET A 57 -0.40 8.96 -3.17
CA MET A 57 0.10 9.91 -4.16
C MET A 57 -0.97 10.40 -5.13
N PHE A 58 -1.88 9.52 -5.57
CA PHE A 58 -2.79 9.83 -6.67
C PHE A 58 -4.26 9.93 -6.24
N TYR A 59 -4.71 9.12 -5.28
CA TYR A 59 -6.13 9.05 -4.88
C TYR A 59 -6.46 9.84 -3.63
N MET A 60 -5.54 9.91 -2.66
CA MET A 60 -5.71 10.82 -1.54
C MET A 60 -5.38 12.22 -2.02
N HIS A 61 -6.36 13.12 -1.88
CA HIS A 61 -6.19 14.55 -2.13
C HIS A 61 -5.26 15.23 -1.10
N LEU A 62 -4.47 14.45 -0.36
CA LEU A 62 -3.59 14.90 0.70
C LEU A 62 -2.56 15.91 0.18
N SER A 63 -2.17 15.84 -1.10
CA SER A 63 -1.21 16.75 -1.72
C SER A 63 -1.65 18.22 -1.69
N SER A 64 -2.94 18.49 -1.92
CA SER A 64 -3.55 19.83 -1.91
C SER A 64 -4.09 20.26 -0.54
N GLU A 65 -4.07 19.36 0.44
CA GLU A 65 -4.58 19.63 1.78
C GLU A 65 -3.61 20.36 2.69
N LYS A 66 -4.17 20.91 3.78
CA LYS A 66 -3.45 21.67 4.80
C LYS A 66 -2.32 20.84 5.42
N VAL A 67 -1.21 21.50 5.72
CA VAL A 67 0.02 20.88 6.28
C VAL A 67 -0.25 20.05 7.55
N TYR A 68 -1.16 20.50 8.42
CA TYR A 68 -1.53 19.76 9.63
C TYR A 68 -2.16 18.39 9.35
N LEU A 69 -2.96 18.25 8.28
CA LEU A 69 -3.53 16.95 7.89
C LEU A 69 -2.45 15.99 7.38
N LYS A 70 -1.45 16.51 6.65
CA LYS A 70 -0.28 15.72 6.23
C LYS A 70 0.49 15.18 7.44
N PHE A 71 0.72 16.02 8.46
CA PHE A 71 1.35 15.59 9.72
C PHE A 71 0.52 14.57 10.49
N PHE A 72 -0.80 14.73 10.52
CA PHE A 72 -1.69 13.77 11.19
C PHE A 72 -1.61 12.38 10.54
N VAL A 73 -1.62 12.32 9.20
CA VAL A 73 -1.45 11.05 8.46
C VAL A 73 -0.07 10.44 8.71
N LEU A 74 0.99 11.26 8.74
CA LEU A 74 2.33 10.79 9.06
C LEU A 74 2.40 10.22 10.49
N MET A 75 1.80 10.90 11.46
CA MET A 75 1.70 10.42 12.84
C MET A 75 0.95 9.08 12.91
N ALA A 76 -0.18 8.96 12.21
CA ALA A 76 -0.94 7.71 12.14
C ALA A 76 -0.10 6.57 11.53
N LEU A 77 0.67 6.84 10.48
CA LEU A 77 1.59 5.85 9.89
C LEU A 77 2.71 5.43 10.86
N ILE A 78 3.29 6.37 11.63
CA ILE A 78 4.31 6.06 12.63
C ILE A 78 3.72 5.18 13.74
N VAL A 79 2.55 5.54 14.27
CA VAL A 79 1.86 4.76 15.30
C VAL A 79 1.56 3.35 14.77
N LEU A 80 1.03 3.25 13.55
CA LEU A 80 0.77 1.96 12.90
C LEU A 80 2.06 1.14 12.75
N ALA A 81 3.15 1.76 12.31
CA ALA A 81 4.45 1.09 12.17
C ALA A 81 4.96 0.55 13.51
N VAL A 82 4.85 1.33 14.59
CA VAL A 82 5.22 0.88 15.94
C VAL A 82 4.40 -0.34 16.36
N PHE A 83 3.08 -0.32 16.14
CA PHE A 83 2.23 -1.48 16.43
C PHE A 83 2.63 -2.71 15.60
N PHE A 84 2.90 -2.53 14.31
CA PHE A 84 3.36 -3.62 13.44
C PHE A 84 4.68 -4.23 13.92
N VAL A 85 5.64 -3.40 14.37
CA VAL A 85 6.92 -3.87 14.90
C VAL A 85 6.71 -4.66 16.19
N ILE A 86 5.93 -4.13 17.14
CA ILE A 86 5.66 -4.81 18.41
C ILE A 86 4.95 -6.15 18.18
N LEU A 87 3.92 -6.17 17.32
CA LEU A 87 3.19 -7.40 16.98
C LEU A 87 4.07 -8.40 16.22
N GLY A 88 4.95 -7.92 15.34
CA GLY A 88 5.91 -8.77 14.64
C GLY A 88 6.89 -9.44 15.59
N ILE A 89 7.42 -8.68 16.56
CA ILE A 89 8.29 -9.20 17.62
C ILE A 89 7.55 -10.22 18.49
N ASP A 90 6.34 -9.90 18.95
CA ASP A 90 5.53 -10.80 19.77
C ASP A 90 5.21 -12.12 19.04
N SER A 91 4.83 -12.04 17.76
CA SER A 91 4.57 -13.21 16.92
C SER A 91 5.83 -14.07 16.74
N TYR A 92 6.99 -13.44 16.50
CA TYR A 92 8.27 -14.13 16.37
C TYR A 92 8.62 -14.91 17.64
N TYR A 93 8.49 -14.28 18.81
CA TYR A 93 8.79 -14.93 20.10
C TYR A 93 7.82 -16.08 20.43
N ARG A 94 6.53 -15.96 20.07
CA ARG A 94 5.51 -16.96 20.40
C ARG A 94 5.48 -18.15 19.45
N TYR A 95 5.71 -17.91 18.16
CA TYR A 95 5.47 -18.92 17.12
C TYR A 95 6.72 -19.26 16.29
N GLY A 96 7.86 -18.57 16.49
CA GLY A 96 9.14 -18.87 15.83
C GLY A 96 9.13 -18.65 14.31
N VAL A 97 8.14 -17.90 13.80
CA VAL A 97 8.00 -17.56 12.38
C VAL A 97 8.83 -16.34 12.05
#